data_AF-A0A958AJX8-F1
#
_entry.id   AF-A0A958AJX8-F1
#
_cell.length_a   1.000
_cell.length_b   1.000
_cell.length_c   1.000
_cell.angle_alpha   90.00
_cell.angle_beta   90.00
_cell.angle_gamma   90.00
#
_symmetry.space_group_name_H-M   'P 1'
#
loop_
_entity.id
_entity.type
_entity.pdbx_description
1 polymer ?
#
loop_
_entity_poly.entity_id
_entity_poly.type
_entity_poly.pdbx_seq_one_letter_code
_entity_poly.pdbx_strand_id
1 'polypeptide(L)'
;FAPVPEALYHAEWERRKLRNKIHLNQSGCLGPCVLANVATLLIDGRSYWFHSINDEAIIYAIYDYIELLLADAEARPPAILEPHRFNGFAWDGQQDSSTPAKPVTMARGEGILVLSQADTDLLTLNQTRALLPDGFVSVQGANVGRLSDDDAVDDLFNRLLTHAQIVVARLHSTRSFAHGLERLQRWAEESAGFLLCLPAVEAFDPDLMARSNVGVPLAQAISVYFQCGGAQNLANGLQCLSDHLLVTGWGFAPPEELPLHGVYEAVDNSAPTAVRCRLPTDHCPTVGLLFYRSHLLSGNTEFVDAILAELTKRGLATRAVYTQSLKECGVDGMPVALDLLRTGDVPAAIISTLSFALGDGGAAFAQLDAPVIQAITASSDHAAWQRNGRGLGPLDTA
;
A
#
# COMPACT_ATOMS: atom_id res chain seq x y z
N PHE A 1 -27.12 18.03 11.04
CA PHE A 1 -27.25 16.60 11.38
C PHE A 1 -27.79 16.46 12.79
N ALA A 2 -28.43 15.33 13.13
CA ALA A 2 -28.82 15.07 14.52
C ALA A 2 -27.57 15.06 15.42
N PRO A 3 -27.61 15.62 16.64
CA PRO A 3 -26.46 15.56 17.53
C PRO A 3 -26.10 14.11 17.84
N VAL A 4 -24.80 13.80 17.86
CA VAL A 4 -24.32 12.46 18.25
C VAL A 4 -24.60 12.27 19.74
N PRO A 5 -25.31 11.20 20.15
CA PRO A 5 -25.61 10.96 21.57
C PRO A 5 -24.38 10.36 22.28
N GLU A 6 -23.34 11.18 22.48
CA GLU A 6 -22.05 10.76 23.03
C GLU A 6 -22.18 10.00 24.36
N ALA A 7 -23.07 10.46 25.23
CA ALA A 7 -23.34 9.85 26.53
C ALA A 7 -23.89 8.43 26.42
N LEU A 8 -24.70 8.14 25.39
CA LEU A 8 -25.28 6.81 25.18
C LEU A 8 -24.19 5.80 24.77
N TYR A 9 -23.30 6.18 23.85
CA TYR A 9 -22.15 5.36 23.48
C TYR A 9 -21.28 5.04 24.69
N HIS A 10 -20.92 6.07 25.47
CA HIS A 10 -20.10 5.86 26.66
C HIS A 10 -20.80 4.93 27.68
N ALA A 11 -22.08 5.17 27.95
CA ALA A 11 -22.86 4.38 28.91
C ALA A 11 -22.98 2.91 28.48
N GLU A 12 -23.25 2.62 27.20
CA GLU A 12 -23.32 1.24 26.69
C GLU A 12 -21.96 0.55 26.73
N TRP A 13 -20.89 1.25 26.36
CA TRP A 13 -19.53 0.72 26.40
C TRP A 13 -19.10 0.33 27.83
N GLU A 14 -19.45 1.15 28.83
CA GLU A 14 -19.23 0.84 30.24
C GLU A 14 -20.15 -0.29 30.73
N ARG A 15 -21.46 -0.20 30.46
CA ARG A 15 -22.47 -1.17 30.91
C ARG A 15 -22.14 -2.59 30.43
N ARG A 16 -21.71 -2.72 29.16
CA ARG A 16 -21.34 -4.00 28.53
C ARG A 16 -19.89 -4.42 28.84
N LYS A 17 -19.16 -3.64 29.64
CA LYS A 17 -17.78 -3.93 30.08
C LYS A 17 -16.81 -4.15 28.91
N LEU A 18 -16.96 -3.35 27.86
CA LEU A 18 -16.19 -3.50 26.62
C LEU A 18 -14.78 -2.90 26.69
N ARG A 19 -14.45 -2.17 27.77
CA ARG A 19 -13.17 -1.45 27.93
C ARG A 19 -11.90 -2.26 27.66
N ASN A 20 -11.91 -3.55 27.99
CA ASN A 20 -10.74 -4.42 27.80
C ASN A 20 -10.76 -5.18 26.47
N LYS A 21 -11.76 -4.94 25.61
CA LYS A 21 -11.98 -5.67 24.36
C LYS A 21 -12.06 -4.73 23.15
N ILE A 22 -12.73 -3.60 23.31
CA ILE A 22 -12.97 -2.60 22.27
C ILE A 22 -12.63 -1.23 22.82
N HIS A 23 -11.85 -0.47 22.05
CA HIS A 23 -11.56 0.92 22.35
C HIS A 23 -12.65 1.82 21.74
N LEU A 24 -13.26 2.70 22.53
CA LEU A 24 -14.24 3.67 22.06
C LEU A 24 -13.54 5.01 21.81
N ASN A 25 -13.66 5.55 20.60
CA ASN A 25 -13.15 6.86 20.23
C ASN A 25 -14.26 7.68 19.56
N GLN A 26 -14.42 8.94 19.96
CA GLN A 26 -15.35 9.90 19.38
C GLN A 26 -14.53 11.03 18.75
N SER A 27 -14.69 11.23 17.45
CA SER A 27 -13.93 12.22 16.68
C SER A 27 -14.81 12.94 15.67
N GLY A 28 -14.33 14.07 15.14
CA GLY A 28 -15.14 14.95 14.30
C GLY A 28 -15.43 14.40 12.90
N CYS A 29 -14.41 14.05 12.11
CA CYS A 29 -14.57 13.58 10.74
C CYS A 29 -14.13 12.13 10.60
N LEU A 30 -15.08 11.22 10.36
CA LEU A 30 -14.83 9.78 10.23
C LEU A 30 -15.11 9.21 8.83
N GLY A 31 -15.84 9.93 7.97
CA GLY A 31 -16.22 9.44 6.64
C GLY A 31 -16.60 10.56 5.66
N PRO A 32 -17.18 10.24 4.49
CA PRO A 32 -17.54 11.22 3.48
C PRO A 32 -18.45 12.33 4.05
N CYS A 33 -18.20 13.58 3.67
CA CYS A 33 -18.91 14.74 4.23
C CYS A 33 -20.44 14.72 4.01
N VAL A 34 -20.93 13.92 3.06
CA VAL A 34 -22.37 13.75 2.79
C VAL A 34 -23.06 12.82 3.79
N LEU A 35 -22.30 12.02 4.54
CA LEU A 35 -22.81 11.06 5.52
C LEU A 35 -22.69 11.63 6.93
N ALA A 36 -23.81 11.60 7.64
CA ALA A 36 -23.92 12.06 9.02
C ALA A 36 -23.67 10.92 10.00
N ASN A 37 -23.15 11.24 11.18
CA ASN A 37 -23.10 10.34 12.34
C ASN A 37 -22.55 8.96 11.95
N VAL A 38 -21.37 8.96 11.34
CA VAL A 38 -20.69 7.76 10.87
C VAL A 38 -20.08 7.02 12.06
N ALA A 39 -20.29 5.70 12.10
CA ALA A 39 -19.66 4.81 13.07
C ALA A 39 -18.82 3.75 12.34
N THR A 40 -17.64 3.48 12.87
CA THR A 40 -16.74 2.45 12.34
C THR A 40 -16.41 1.47 13.45
N LEU A 41 -16.59 0.17 13.18
CA LEU A 41 -16.09 -0.91 14.03
C LEU A 41 -14.85 -1.50 13.39
N LEU A 42 -13.79 -1.62 14.18
CA LEU A 42 -12.57 -2.32 13.78
C LEU A 42 -12.35 -3.49 14.72
N ILE A 43 -12.44 -4.70 14.19
CA ILE A 43 -12.23 -5.95 14.94
C ILE A 43 -11.37 -6.87 14.06
N ASP A 44 -10.26 -7.37 14.61
CA ASP A 44 -9.34 -8.31 13.94
C ASP A 44 -8.91 -7.88 12.52
N GLY A 45 -8.61 -6.58 12.36
CA GLY A 45 -8.18 -5.99 11.07
C GLY A 45 -9.30 -5.76 10.06
N ARG A 46 -10.55 -6.14 10.37
CA ARG A 46 -11.72 -5.91 9.53
C ARG A 46 -12.45 -4.63 9.93
N SER A 47 -12.81 -3.81 8.94
CA SER A 47 -13.58 -2.58 9.15
C SER A 47 -15.04 -2.76 8.76
N TYR A 48 -15.95 -2.40 9.66
CA TYR A 48 -17.39 -2.35 9.42
C TYR A 48 -17.85 -0.91 9.55
N TRP A 49 -18.51 -0.40 8.52
CA TRP A 49 -18.85 1.01 8.41
C TRP A 49 -20.36 1.20 8.40
N PHE A 50 -20.81 2.14 9.23
CA PHE A 50 -22.21 2.50 9.34
C PHE A 50 -22.41 4.01 9.21
N HIS A 51 -23.49 4.45 8.57
CA HIS A 51 -23.82 5.86 8.42
C HIS A 51 -25.25 6.16 8.91
N SER A 52 -25.59 7.44 9.03
CA SER A 52 -26.93 7.89 9.44
C SER A 52 -27.37 7.29 10.78
N ILE A 53 -26.43 7.16 11.72
CA ILE A 53 -26.70 6.64 13.07
C ILE A 53 -27.39 7.73 13.89
N ASN A 54 -28.68 7.90 13.64
CA ASN A 54 -29.51 8.97 14.17
C ASN A 54 -30.54 8.47 15.21
N ASP A 55 -30.56 7.17 15.49
CA ASP A 55 -31.53 6.51 16.37
C ASP A 55 -30.79 5.65 17.40
N GLU A 56 -31.22 5.70 18.66
CA GLU A 56 -30.68 4.88 19.75
C GLU A 56 -30.78 3.37 19.45
N ALA A 57 -31.83 2.92 18.77
CA ALA A 57 -32.00 1.52 18.36
C ALA A 57 -30.86 1.03 17.47
N ILE A 58 -30.36 1.90 16.59
CA ILE A 58 -29.21 1.58 15.71
C ILE A 58 -27.94 1.50 16.56
N ILE A 59 -27.77 2.38 17.55
CA ILE A 59 -26.62 2.36 18.47
C ILE A 59 -26.60 1.06 19.29
N TYR A 60 -27.74 0.66 19.87
CA TYR A 60 -27.84 -0.63 20.57
C TYR A 60 -27.52 -1.81 19.64
N ALA A 61 -28.00 -1.77 18.39
CA ALA A 61 -27.71 -2.81 17.41
C ALA A 61 -26.22 -2.86 17.01
N ILE A 62 -25.52 -1.72 16.98
CA ILE A 62 -24.06 -1.69 16.80
C ILE A 62 -23.38 -2.41 17.97
N TYR A 63 -23.78 -2.15 19.21
CA TYR A 63 -23.22 -2.85 20.38
C TYR A 63 -23.53 -4.35 20.40
N ASP A 64 -24.76 -4.73 20.03
CA ASP A 64 -25.12 -6.15 19.86
C ASP A 64 -24.23 -6.80 18.80
N TYR A 65 -23.95 -6.09 17.71
CA TYR A 65 -23.08 -6.60 16.66
C TYR A 65 -21.62 -6.73 17.09
N ILE A 66 -21.11 -5.80 17.90
CA ILE A 66 -19.78 -5.92 18.53
C ILE A 66 -19.69 -7.22 19.32
N GLU A 67 -20.68 -7.52 20.17
CA GLU A 67 -20.67 -8.73 20.98
C GLU A 67 -20.75 -10.01 20.14
N LEU A 68 -21.51 -9.98 19.04
CA LEU A 68 -21.54 -11.06 18.06
C LEU A 68 -20.17 -11.27 17.40
N LEU A 69 -19.53 -10.20 16.92
CA LEU A 69 -18.21 -10.27 16.28
C LEU A 69 -17.11 -10.75 17.24
N LEU A 70 -17.18 -10.36 18.51
CA LEU A 70 -16.26 -10.84 19.54
C LEU A 70 -16.44 -12.32 19.89
N ALA A 71 -17.61 -12.90 19.58
CA ALA A 71 -17.89 -14.32 19.76
C ALA A 71 -17.60 -15.14 18.48
N ASP A 72 -17.86 -14.57 17.31
CA ASP A 72 -17.69 -15.16 15.99
C ASP A 72 -17.33 -14.07 14.96
N ALA A 73 -16.11 -14.11 14.43
CA ALA A 73 -15.59 -13.13 13.47
C ALA A 73 -16.35 -13.11 12.12
N GLU A 74 -17.12 -14.17 11.82
CA GLU A 74 -17.96 -14.29 10.62
C GLU A 74 -19.44 -13.94 10.89
N ALA A 75 -19.76 -13.41 12.07
CA ALA A 75 -21.12 -13.04 12.42
C ALA A 75 -21.70 -11.99 11.44
N ARG A 76 -22.95 -12.24 11.03
CA ARG A 76 -23.72 -11.29 10.21
C ARG A 76 -24.26 -10.15 11.07
N PRO A 77 -24.33 -8.92 10.53
CA PRO A 77 -24.89 -7.81 11.27
C PRO A 77 -26.40 -8.00 11.48
N PRO A 78 -26.96 -7.47 12.59
CA PRO A 78 -28.40 -7.36 12.77
C PRO A 78 -29.06 -6.68 11.56
N ALA A 79 -30.24 -7.15 11.15
CA ALA A 79 -30.92 -6.67 9.93
C ALA A 79 -31.19 -5.16 9.92
N ILE A 80 -31.34 -4.55 11.10
CA ILE A 80 -31.50 -3.10 11.26
C ILE A 80 -30.25 -2.30 10.84
N LEU A 81 -29.07 -2.92 10.81
CA LEU A 81 -27.82 -2.27 10.40
C LEU A 81 -27.58 -2.32 8.89
N GLU A 82 -28.16 -3.28 8.16
CA GLU A 82 -27.89 -3.47 6.72
C GLU A 82 -28.15 -2.21 5.87
N PRO A 83 -29.25 -1.45 6.04
CA PRO A 83 -29.49 -0.22 5.29
C PRO A 83 -28.48 0.91 5.59
N HIS A 84 -27.73 0.76 6.67
CA HIS A 84 -26.77 1.74 7.15
C HIS A 84 -25.34 1.37 6.78
N ARG A 85 -25.10 0.23 6.13
CA ARG A 85 -23.75 -0.24 5.79
C ARG A 85 -23.24 0.44 4.54
N PHE A 86 -21.96 0.78 4.56
CA PHE A 86 -21.22 1.20 3.37
C PHE A 86 -19.79 0.65 3.44
N ASN A 87 -18.96 0.93 2.43
CA ASN A 87 -17.61 0.36 2.35
C ASN A 87 -16.51 1.28 2.92
N GLY A 88 -16.84 2.46 3.43
CA GLY A 88 -15.88 3.45 3.93
C GLY A 88 -15.23 4.33 2.85
N PHE A 89 -15.30 3.96 1.57
CA PHE A 89 -14.59 4.61 0.45
C PHE A 89 -15.51 5.35 -0.54
N ALA A 90 -16.73 4.87 -0.75
CA ALA A 90 -17.73 5.49 -1.61
C ALA A 90 -19.15 5.29 -1.06
N TRP A 91 -20.01 6.27 -1.30
CA TRP A 91 -21.46 6.16 -1.15
C TRP A 91 -22.09 6.34 -2.53
N ASP A 92 -22.66 5.27 -3.06
CA ASP A 92 -23.29 5.15 -4.38
C ASP A 92 -24.78 5.53 -4.37
N GLY A 93 -25.26 6.18 -3.30
CA GLY A 93 -26.62 6.68 -3.22
C GLY A 93 -26.80 7.98 -3.99
N GLN A 94 -27.43 7.88 -5.17
CA GLN A 94 -28.02 8.99 -5.91
C GLN A 94 -28.69 10.02 -4.98
N GLN A 95 -28.23 11.26 -5.04
CA GLN A 95 -29.13 12.41 -5.16
C GLN A 95 -28.40 13.62 -5.77
N ASP A 96 -28.94 14.06 -6.90
CA ASP A 96 -28.64 15.32 -7.57
C ASP A 96 -28.67 16.50 -6.60
N SER A 97 -27.56 17.23 -6.48
CA SER A 97 -27.54 18.70 -6.44
C SER A 97 -26.11 19.22 -6.46
N SER A 98 -25.57 19.38 -7.67
CA SER A 98 -24.36 20.15 -7.91
C SER A 98 -24.62 21.64 -7.65
N THR A 99 -24.29 22.12 -6.45
CA THR A 99 -23.99 23.54 -6.25
C THR A 99 -22.49 23.65 -6.02
N PRO A 100 -21.73 24.32 -6.90
CA PRO A 100 -20.30 24.45 -6.72
C PRO A 100 -20.03 25.35 -5.51
N ALA A 101 -19.55 24.76 -4.42
CA ALA A 101 -19.03 25.51 -3.29
C ALA A 101 -17.73 26.20 -3.72
N LYS A 102 -17.64 27.51 -3.47
CA LYS A 102 -16.41 28.28 -3.71
C LYS A 102 -15.28 27.70 -2.82
N PRO A 103 -14.07 27.52 -3.36
CA PRO A 103 -12.95 27.02 -2.57
C PRO A 103 -12.63 28.01 -1.45
N VAL A 104 -12.64 27.51 -0.22
CA VAL A 104 -12.10 28.21 0.94
C VAL A 104 -10.59 28.10 0.84
N THR A 105 -9.90 29.22 0.66
CA THR A 105 -8.44 29.28 0.63
C THR A 105 -7.91 29.03 2.03
N MET A 106 -7.45 27.81 2.32
CA MET A 106 -6.64 27.52 3.49
C MET A 106 -5.19 27.83 3.15
N ALA A 107 -4.58 28.79 3.86
CA ALA A 107 -3.19 29.13 3.69
C ALA A 107 -2.34 28.49 4.81
N ARG A 108 -1.61 27.40 4.51
CA ARG A 108 -0.13 27.31 4.49
C ARG A 108 0.37 25.86 4.52
N GLY A 109 1.10 25.50 3.45
CA GLY A 109 1.50 24.14 3.09
C GLY A 109 0.60 23.67 1.95
N GLU A 110 1.15 23.34 0.79
CA GLU A 110 0.38 22.81 -0.36
C GLU A 110 0.93 21.45 -0.79
N GLY A 111 1.45 20.68 0.18
CA GLY A 111 2.17 19.45 -0.11
C GLY A 111 1.86 18.31 0.83
N ILE A 112 2.04 17.10 0.31
CA ILE A 112 2.03 15.86 1.07
C ILE A 112 3.49 15.38 1.20
N LEU A 113 3.94 15.16 2.42
CA LEU A 113 5.26 14.62 2.72
C LEU A 113 5.14 13.18 3.23
N VAL A 114 5.81 12.25 2.56
CA VAL A 114 5.91 10.85 2.96
C VAL A 114 7.30 10.59 3.54
N LEU A 115 7.36 10.31 4.84
CA LEU A 115 8.57 9.90 5.54
C LEU A 115 8.52 8.39 5.72
N SER A 116 9.51 7.65 5.22
CA SER A 116 9.52 6.19 5.35
C SER A 116 10.89 5.66 5.79
N GLN A 117 10.88 4.55 6.54
CA GLN A 117 12.07 3.74 6.81
C GLN A 117 12.30 2.65 5.76
N ALA A 118 11.37 2.47 4.82
CA ALA A 118 11.48 1.50 3.72
C ALA A 118 11.74 2.22 2.39
N ASP A 119 12.85 1.89 1.73
CA ASP A 119 13.18 2.45 0.40
C ASP A 119 12.12 2.09 -0.66
N THR A 120 11.46 0.94 -0.51
CA THR A 120 10.38 0.50 -1.40
C THR A 120 9.24 1.50 -1.46
N ASP A 121 8.89 2.15 -0.35
CA ASP A 121 7.83 3.16 -0.34
C ASP A 121 8.21 4.37 -1.19
N LEU A 122 9.47 4.80 -1.15
CA LEU A 122 9.96 5.96 -1.89
C LEU A 122 10.12 5.65 -3.38
N LEU A 123 10.47 4.41 -3.72
CA LEU A 123 10.46 3.92 -5.09
C LEU A 123 9.03 3.94 -5.66
N THR A 124 8.05 3.40 -4.92
CA THR A 124 6.64 3.47 -5.30
C THR A 124 6.18 4.92 -5.46
N LEU A 125 6.53 5.79 -4.50
CA LEU A 125 6.15 7.21 -4.52
C LEU A 125 6.68 7.93 -5.76
N ASN A 126 7.92 7.64 -6.17
CA ASN A 126 8.50 8.24 -7.37
C ASN A 126 7.70 7.87 -8.63
N GLN A 127 7.21 6.63 -8.73
CA GLN A 127 6.33 6.24 -9.83
C GLN A 127 4.94 6.85 -9.72
N THR A 128 4.38 6.89 -8.51
CA THR A 128 3.07 7.47 -8.25
C THR A 128 2.97 8.91 -8.75
N ARG A 129 4.05 9.70 -8.69
CA ARG A 129 4.05 11.09 -9.19
C ARG A 129 3.60 11.22 -10.64
N ALA A 130 3.87 10.23 -11.50
CA ALA A 130 3.45 10.26 -12.90
C ALA A 130 1.96 9.90 -13.09
N LEU A 131 1.32 9.33 -12.06
CA LEU A 131 -0.09 8.93 -12.07
C LEU A 131 -1.01 9.94 -11.38
N LEU A 132 -0.44 10.94 -10.70
CA LEU A 132 -1.22 11.97 -10.03
C LEU A 132 -1.81 12.94 -11.08
N PRO A 133 -3.06 13.42 -10.90
CA PRO A 133 -3.67 14.37 -11.82
C PRO A 133 -2.89 15.68 -11.96
N ASP A 134 -3.03 16.34 -13.12
CA ASP A 134 -2.52 17.69 -13.31
C ASP A 134 -3.12 18.65 -12.27
N GLY A 135 -2.25 19.43 -11.61
CA GLY A 135 -2.66 20.35 -10.55
C GLY A 135 -2.82 19.72 -9.16
N PHE A 136 -2.52 18.42 -9.00
CA PHE A 136 -2.42 17.80 -7.69
C PHE A 136 -1.30 18.45 -6.85
N VAL A 137 -1.50 18.49 -5.53
CA VAL A 137 -0.56 19.08 -4.56
C VAL A 137 0.83 18.44 -4.65
N SER A 138 1.87 19.18 -4.30
CA SER A 138 3.23 18.67 -4.38
C SER A 138 3.44 17.46 -3.46
N VAL A 139 4.03 16.38 -3.97
CA VAL A 139 4.28 15.16 -3.17
C VAL A 139 5.77 14.91 -3.02
N GLN A 140 6.26 15.00 -1.78
CA GLN A 140 7.66 14.79 -1.43
C GLN A 140 7.83 13.52 -0.61
N GLY A 141 9.01 12.89 -0.73
CA GLY A 141 9.34 11.69 0.01
C GLY A 141 10.76 11.76 0.56
N ALA A 142 10.98 11.26 1.77
CA ALA A 142 12.30 11.16 2.36
C ALA A 142 12.48 9.86 3.16
N ASN A 143 13.69 9.29 3.07
CA ASN A 143 14.07 8.15 3.90
C ASN A 143 14.55 8.66 5.26
N VAL A 144 13.87 8.27 6.33
CA VAL A 144 14.21 8.65 7.71
C VAL A 144 14.97 7.54 8.47
N GLY A 145 15.04 6.33 7.92
CA GLY A 145 15.79 5.21 8.49
C GLY A 145 17.30 5.31 8.35
N ARG A 146 17.80 6.20 7.48
CA ARG A 146 19.24 6.41 7.22
C ARG A 146 19.82 7.61 7.99
N LEU A 147 19.02 8.28 8.81
CA LEU A 147 19.47 9.45 9.58
C LEU A 147 20.32 8.99 10.77
N SER A 148 21.45 9.66 10.98
CA SER A 148 22.47 9.25 11.95
C SER A 148 22.15 9.66 13.39
N ASP A 149 21.48 10.79 13.57
CA ASP A 149 21.27 11.45 14.85
C ASP A 149 20.10 12.46 14.78
N ASP A 150 19.75 13.02 15.94
CA ASP A 150 18.64 13.97 16.11
C ASP A 150 18.86 15.29 15.35
N ASP A 151 20.12 15.74 15.19
CA ASP A 151 20.45 16.95 14.43
C ASP A 151 20.14 16.73 12.93
N ALA A 152 20.47 15.56 12.37
CA ALA A 152 20.13 15.20 10.99
C ALA A 152 18.61 15.12 10.77
N VAL A 153 17.85 14.66 11.76
CA VAL A 153 16.38 14.69 11.73
C VAL A 153 15.86 16.12 11.70
N ASP A 154 16.39 16.98 12.57
CA ASP A 154 16.00 18.38 12.66
C ASP A 154 16.31 19.14 11.36
N ASP A 155 17.50 18.94 10.77
CA ASP A 155 17.90 19.53 9.50
C ASP A 155 17.03 19.07 8.31
N LEU A 156 16.59 17.81 8.32
CA LEU A 156 15.64 17.31 7.33
C LEU A 156 14.29 18.00 7.49
N PHE A 157 13.79 18.08 8.72
CA PHE A 157 12.46 18.62 9.03
C PHE A 157 12.38 20.12 8.79
N ASN A 158 13.42 20.87 9.14
CA ASN A 158 13.51 22.30 8.86
C ASN A 158 13.42 22.63 7.37
N ARG A 159 13.80 21.69 6.48
CA ARG A 159 13.67 21.85 5.03
C ARG A 159 12.32 21.38 4.48
N LEU A 160 11.79 20.26 4.97
CA LEU A 160 10.64 19.60 4.35
C LEU A 160 9.30 20.01 4.96
N LEU A 161 9.24 20.25 6.27
CA LEU A 161 7.97 20.55 6.95
C LEU A 161 7.38 21.91 6.60
N THR A 162 8.20 22.87 6.17
CA THR A 162 7.75 24.21 5.76
C THR A 162 6.76 24.19 4.58
N HIS A 163 6.80 23.14 3.77
CA HIS A 163 5.98 23.00 2.57
C HIS A 163 4.85 21.96 2.72
N ALA A 164 4.81 21.24 3.82
CA ALA A 164 3.85 20.18 4.05
C ALA A 164 2.56 20.71 4.70
N GLN A 165 1.43 20.18 4.26
CA GLN A 165 0.13 20.27 4.95
C GLN A 165 -0.29 18.91 5.52
N ILE A 166 0.14 17.83 4.86
CA ILE A 166 -0.06 16.45 5.31
C ILE A 166 1.31 15.78 5.42
N VAL A 167 1.57 15.11 6.53
CA VAL A 167 2.74 14.25 6.73
C VAL A 167 2.28 12.83 6.99
N VAL A 168 2.76 11.89 6.19
CA VAL A 168 2.62 10.46 6.41
C VAL A 168 3.97 9.90 6.87
N ALA A 169 4.08 9.50 8.12
CA ALA A 169 5.26 8.88 8.70
C ALA A 169 5.06 7.36 8.81
N ARG A 170 5.74 6.60 7.95
CA ARG A 170 5.78 5.14 7.95
C ARG A 170 7.02 4.64 8.69
N LEU A 171 6.80 4.08 9.89
CA LEU A 171 7.87 3.75 10.84
C LEU A 171 7.74 2.30 11.32
N HIS A 172 8.86 1.67 11.67
CA HIS A 172 8.87 0.31 12.24
C HIS A 172 8.27 0.26 13.65
N SER A 173 8.47 1.31 14.44
CA SER A 173 7.88 1.48 15.78
C SER A 173 8.05 2.91 16.27
N THR A 174 7.32 3.28 17.32
CA THR A 174 7.50 4.55 18.03
C THR A 174 8.95 4.79 18.49
N ARG A 175 9.62 3.74 18.99
CA ARG A 175 11.00 3.84 19.52
C ARG A 175 12.05 4.03 18.43
N SER A 176 11.78 3.53 17.23
CA SER A 176 12.74 3.62 16.11
C SER A 176 13.00 5.05 15.65
N PHE A 177 12.12 6.00 16.01
CA PHE A 177 12.17 7.37 15.53
C PHE A 177 11.55 8.37 16.53
N ALA A 178 11.86 8.20 17.82
CA ALA A 178 11.20 8.91 18.91
C ALA A 178 11.33 10.44 18.82
N HIS A 179 12.55 10.97 18.66
CA HIS A 179 12.79 12.41 18.50
C HIS A 179 12.03 13.00 17.31
N GLY A 180 12.08 12.31 16.17
CA GLY A 180 11.33 12.72 14.98
C GLY A 180 9.82 12.72 15.20
N LEU A 181 9.26 11.73 15.89
CA LEU A 181 7.83 11.71 16.22
C LEU A 181 7.43 12.90 17.11
N GLU A 182 8.20 13.22 18.14
CA GLU A 182 7.93 14.39 18.98
C GLU A 182 7.98 15.70 18.18
N ARG A 183 8.94 15.82 17.26
CA ARG A 183 9.03 16.97 16.35
C ARG A 183 7.82 17.07 15.42
N LEU A 184 7.36 15.95 14.87
CA LEU A 184 6.18 15.91 13.99
C LEU A 184 4.89 16.27 14.73
N GLN A 185 4.72 15.81 15.96
CA GLN A 185 3.55 16.15 16.77
C GLN A 185 3.53 17.66 17.10
N ARG A 186 4.67 18.21 17.53
CA ARG A 186 4.82 19.66 17.74
C ARG A 186 4.52 20.45 16.47
N TRP A 187 5.06 20.03 15.32
CA TRP A 187 4.73 20.65 14.04
C TRP A 187 3.23 20.61 13.74
N ALA A 188 2.55 19.48 13.96
CA ALA A 188 1.13 19.34 13.69
C ALA A 188 0.26 20.24 14.59
N GLU A 189 0.65 20.40 15.86
CA GLU A 189 0.03 21.31 16.83
C GLU A 189 0.23 22.79 16.45
N GLU A 190 1.42 23.16 15.98
CA GLU A 190 1.78 24.55 15.66
C GLU A 190 1.29 25.02 14.27
N SER A 191 1.20 24.11 13.31
CA SER A 191 0.92 24.43 11.90
C SER A 191 -0.51 24.12 11.44
N ALA A 192 -1.33 23.49 12.30
CA ALA A 192 -2.60 22.88 11.91
C ALA A 192 -2.47 21.86 10.75
N GLY A 193 -1.27 21.27 10.61
CA GLY A 193 -1.00 20.20 9.65
C GLY A 193 -1.59 18.86 10.09
N PHE A 194 -1.82 17.98 9.13
CA PHE A 194 -2.29 16.62 9.38
C PHE A 194 -1.12 15.65 9.44
N LEU A 195 -1.06 14.85 10.51
CA LEU A 195 -0.03 13.87 10.77
C LEU A 195 -0.66 12.47 10.83
N LEU A 196 -0.15 11.58 9.99
CA LEU A 196 -0.46 10.16 9.98
C LEU A 196 0.80 9.37 10.36
N CYS A 197 0.74 8.62 11.45
CA CYS A 197 1.81 7.74 11.89
C CYS A 197 1.37 6.29 11.66
N LEU A 198 1.99 5.61 10.69
CA LEU A 198 1.57 4.30 10.20
C LEU A 198 2.70 3.27 10.37
N PRO A 199 2.38 2.00 10.66
CA PRO A 199 3.38 0.95 10.67
C PRO A 199 3.96 0.73 9.27
N ALA A 200 5.28 0.55 9.20
CA ALA A 200 6.00 0.15 7.99
C ALA A 200 5.84 -1.36 7.66
N VAL A 201 5.22 -2.11 8.56
CA VAL A 201 4.93 -3.55 8.42
C VAL A 201 3.42 -3.80 8.46
N GLU A 202 2.99 -5.00 8.09
CA GLU A 202 1.56 -5.39 8.13
C GLU A 202 0.99 -5.43 9.54
N ALA A 203 1.82 -5.66 10.55
CA ALA A 203 1.39 -5.71 11.94
C ALA A 203 0.82 -4.37 12.40
N PHE A 204 -0.36 -4.42 13.02
CA PHE A 204 -1.01 -3.25 13.61
C PHE A 204 -0.21 -2.75 14.82
N ASP A 205 0.11 -1.45 14.84
CA ASP A 205 0.81 -0.78 15.94
C ASP A 205 -0.08 0.35 16.51
N PRO A 206 -0.87 0.07 17.55
CA PRO A 206 -1.79 1.06 18.13
C PRO A 206 -1.05 2.24 18.77
N ASP A 207 0.14 2.01 19.35
CA ASP A 207 0.92 3.06 20.01
C ASP A 207 1.43 4.08 19.00
N LEU A 208 1.91 3.60 17.84
CA LEU A 208 2.32 4.45 16.74
C LEU A 208 1.13 5.18 16.13
N MET A 209 0.03 4.47 15.84
CA MET A 209 -1.15 5.06 15.22
C MET A 209 -1.82 6.12 16.11
N ALA A 210 -1.77 5.94 17.43
CA ALA A 210 -2.23 6.93 18.40
C ALA A 210 -1.43 8.26 18.40
N ARG A 211 -0.29 8.32 17.69
CA ARG A 211 0.45 9.58 17.46
C ARG A 211 -0.09 10.39 16.29
N SER A 212 -0.99 9.82 15.49
CA SER A 212 -1.67 10.54 14.41
C SER A 212 -2.66 11.55 14.99
N ASN A 213 -2.89 12.66 14.28
CA ASN A 213 -3.96 13.61 14.60
C ASN A 213 -5.16 13.52 13.62
N VAL A 214 -5.16 12.51 12.75
CA VAL A 214 -6.27 12.16 11.88
C VAL A 214 -7.13 11.05 12.48
N GLY A 215 -8.36 10.89 11.99
CA GLY A 215 -9.23 9.78 12.39
C GLY A 215 -8.61 8.41 12.10
N VAL A 216 -8.73 7.48 13.05
CA VAL A 216 -8.24 6.09 12.94
C VAL A 216 -8.67 5.42 11.62
N PRO A 217 -9.93 5.53 11.16
CA PRO A 217 -10.32 4.84 9.94
C PRO A 217 -9.60 5.34 8.68
N LEU A 218 -9.33 6.64 8.59
CA LEU A 218 -8.54 7.19 7.49
C LEU A 218 -7.10 6.69 7.57
N ALA A 219 -6.47 6.71 8.74
CA ALA A 219 -5.12 6.19 8.92
C ALA A 219 -5.00 4.72 8.50
N GLN A 220 -6.01 3.90 8.82
CA GLN A 220 -6.06 2.51 8.41
C GLN A 220 -6.27 2.34 6.91
N ALA A 221 -7.21 3.09 6.32
CA ALA A 221 -7.43 3.08 4.88
C ALA A 221 -6.12 3.38 4.12
N ILE A 222 -5.38 4.41 4.56
CA ILE A 222 -4.08 4.75 3.98
C ILE A 222 -3.04 3.66 4.21
N SER A 223 -3.00 3.04 5.41
CA SER A 223 -2.13 1.89 5.67
C SER A 223 -2.41 0.74 4.69
N VAL A 224 -3.67 0.48 4.34
CA VAL A 224 -4.03 -0.59 3.39
C VAL A 224 -3.54 -0.26 1.98
N TYR A 225 -3.68 0.98 1.48
CA TYR A 225 -3.08 1.35 0.17
C TYR A 225 -1.58 1.09 0.12
N PHE A 226 -0.88 1.41 1.20
CA PHE A 226 0.55 1.14 1.33
C PHE A 226 0.88 -0.36 1.41
N GLN A 227 0.05 -1.17 2.06
CA GLN A 227 0.20 -2.63 2.17
C GLN A 227 -0.07 -3.34 0.84
N CYS A 228 -1.15 -2.97 0.15
CA CYS A 228 -1.43 -3.47 -1.20
C CYS A 228 -0.29 -3.13 -2.18
N GLY A 229 0.39 -2.00 -1.95
CA GLY A 229 1.56 -1.57 -2.72
C GLY A 229 1.22 -1.18 -4.15
N GLY A 230 2.22 -0.80 -4.94
CA GLY A 230 2.01 -0.37 -6.32
C GLY A 230 1.67 1.10 -6.46
N ALA A 231 2.12 1.70 -7.57
CA ALA A 231 2.02 3.14 -7.79
C ALA A 231 0.56 3.62 -7.88
N GLN A 232 -0.34 2.81 -8.43
CA GLN A 232 -1.77 3.13 -8.58
C GLN A 232 -2.50 3.17 -7.23
N ASN A 233 -2.24 2.19 -6.35
CA ASN A 233 -2.80 2.20 -5.00
C ASN A 233 -2.31 3.42 -4.22
N LEU A 234 -1.02 3.72 -4.29
CA LEU A 234 -0.49 4.90 -3.60
C LEU A 234 -1.05 6.20 -4.19
N ALA A 235 -1.28 6.29 -5.51
CA ALA A 235 -1.95 7.43 -6.12
C ALA A 235 -3.37 7.63 -5.59
N ASN A 236 -4.14 6.54 -5.48
CA ASN A 236 -5.49 6.56 -4.90
C ASN A 236 -5.44 6.91 -3.41
N GLY A 237 -4.48 6.39 -2.65
CA GLY A 237 -4.28 6.74 -1.24
C GLY A 237 -3.95 8.22 -1.02
N LEU A 238 -3.10 8.81 -1.86
CA LEU A 238 -2.79 10.25 -1.80
C LEU A 238 -3.99 11.12 -2.17
N GLN A 239 -4.77 10.73 -3.19
CA GLN A 239 -6.03 11.41 -3.53
C GLN A 239 -7.07 11.27 -2.41
N CYS A 240 -7.17 10.09 -1.77
CA CYS A 240 -8.00 9.87 -0.60
C CYS A 240 -7.64 10.78 0.57
N LEU A 241 -6.34 10.94 0.86
CA LEU A 241 -5.84 11.89 1.86
C LEU A 241 -6.23 13.32 1.52
N SER A 242 -5.97 13.73 0.27
CA SER A 242 -6.27 15.09 -0.19
C SER A 242 -7.77 15.38 -0.08
N ASP A 243 -8.62 14.45 -0.48
CA ASP A 243 -10.07 14.64 -0.46
C ASP A 243 -10.64 14.70 0.96
N HIS A 244 -10.17 13.85 1.87
CA HIS A 244 -10.66 13.85 3.25
C HIS A 244 -10.12 15.01 4.10
N LEU A 245 -8.87 15.41 3.88
CA LEU A 245 -8.18 16.37 4.75
C LEU A 245 -8.12 17.78 4.16
N LEU A 246 -8.06 17.89 2.83
CA LEU A 246 -7.96 19.17 2.10
C LEU A 246 -9.22 19.51 1.32
N VAL A 247 -10.21 18.60 1.26
CA VAL A 247 -11.51 18.82 0.61
C VAL A 247 -11.37 19.15 -0.89
N THR A 248 -10.44 18.48 -1.57
CA THR A 248 -10.11 18.74 -2.98
C THR A 248 -11.07 18.12 -3.99
N GLY A 249 -11.61 16.94 -3.71
CA GLY A 249 -12.58 16.25 -4.56
C GLY A 249 -12.01 15.64 -5.85
N TRP A 250 -10.78 15.12 -5.83
CA TRP A 250 -10.17 14.42 -6.96
C TRP A 250 -10.86 13.09 -7.29
N GLY A 251 -11.42 12.42 -6.27
CA GLY A 251 -11.90 11.05 -6.35
C GLY A 251 -10.76 10.03 -6.22
N PHE A 252 -11.07 8.87 -5.67
CA PHE A 252 -10.11 7.78 -5.49
C PHE A 252 -10.83 6.42 -5.57
N ALA A 253 -10.15 5.41 -6.12
CA ALA A 253 -10.63 4.03 -6.11
C ALA A 253 -10.15 3.29 -4.85
N PRO A 254 -10.89 2.29 -4.34
CA PRO A 254 -10.47 1.49 -3.18
C PRO A 254 -9.12 0.78 -3.42
N PRO A 255 -8.40 0.38 -2.36
CA PRO A 255 -7.14 -0.35 -2.51
C PRO A 255 -7.37 -1.72 -3.17
N GLU A 256 -6.55 -2.03 -4.17
CA GLU A 256 -6.60 -3.29 -4.91
C GLU A 256 -5.35 -4.12 -4.66
N GLU A 257 -5.52 -5.34 -4.16
CA GLU A 257 -4.40 -6.26 -3.98
C GLU A 257 -3.97 -6.87 -5.31
N LEU A 258 -2.70 -6.70 -5.67
CA LEU A 258 -2.12 -7.38 -6.82
C LEU A 258 -2.05 -8.90 -6.55
N PRO A 259 -2.37 -9.78 -7.52
CA PRO A 259 -2.20 -11.22 -7.36
C PRO A 259 -0.81 -11.61 -6.83
N LEU A 260 -0.67 -12.74 -6.14
CA LEU A 260 0.61 -13.21 -5.61
C LEU A 260 1.59 -13.64 -6.72
N HIS A 261 1.03 -14.07 -7.85
CA HIS A 261 1.73 -14.51 -9.05
C HIS A 261 1.03 -13.92 -10.27
N GLY A 262 1.77 -13.59 -11.31
CA GLY A 262 1.18 -13.11 -12.55
C GLY A 262 2.21 -12.89 -13.64
N VAL A 263 1.72 -12.78 -14.88
CA VAL A 263 2.54 -12.41 -16.02
C VAL A 263 2.77 -10.90 -15.97
N TYR A 264 4.02 -10.50 -16.07
CA TYR A 264 4.42 -9.10 -16.14
C TYR A 264 4.42 -8.63 -17.59
N GLU A 265 3.70 -7.54 -17.85
CA GLU A 265 3.76 -6.80 -19.10
C GLU A 265 4.54 -5.51 -18.85
N ALA A 266 5.61 -5.30 -19.61
CA ALA A 266 6.41 -4.09 -19.51
C ALA A 266 5.54 -2.87 -19.84
N VAL A 267 5.58 -1.86 -18.98
CA VAL A 267 4.85 -0.61 -19.20
C VAL A 267 5.65 0.21 -20.22
N ASP A 268 5.24 0.14 -21.49
CA ASP A 268 5.87 0.87 -22.59
C ASP A 268 5.83 2.39 -22.36
N ASN A 269 6.93 2.97 -21.86
CA ASN A 269 7.12 4.43 -21.87
C ASN A 269 7.97 4.94 -23.05
N SER A 270 8.46 4.06 -23.93
CA SER A 270 9.16 4.48 -25.17
C SER A 270 9.41 3.38 -26.22
N ALA A 271 8.94 2.14 -26.01
CA ALA A 271 8.99 1.12 -27.05
C ALA A 271 7.59 0.91 -27.65
N PRO A 272 7.48 0.60 -28.96
CA PRO A 272 6.20 0.23 -29.53
C PRO A 272 5.76 -1.09 -28.93
N THR A 273 4.59 -1.07 -28.27
CA THR A 273 3.67 -2.20 -28.04
C THR A 273 4.08 -3.43 -28.79
N ALA A 274 4.69 -4.36 -28.05
CA ALA A 274 5.06 -5.67 -28.51
C ALA A 274 5.77 -5.66 -29.88
N VAL A 275 7.09 -5.86 -29.86
CA VAL A 275 7.68 -6.71 -30.90
C VAL A 275 7.11 -8.13 -30.71
N ARG A 276 5.80 -8.32 -31.01
CA ARG A 276 5.29 -9.60 -31.47
C ARG A 276 6.21 -9.93 -32.61
N CYS A 277 6.98 -11.00 -32.45
CA CYS A 277 7.81 -11.56 -33.50
C CYS A 277 7.06 -11.47 -34.83
N ARG A 278 7.38 -10.46 -35.66
CA ARG A 278 6.92 -10.38 -37.04
C ARG A 278 7.96 -11.12 -37.86
N LEU A 279 8.09 -12.40 -37.58
CA LEU A 279 8.63 -13.36 -38.53
C LEU A 279 7.53 -14.41 -38.73
N PRO A 280 6.96 -14.52 -39.94
CA PRO A 280 6.11 -15.65 -40.26
C PRO A 280 7.00 -16.90 -40.29
N THR A 281 6.46 -17.99 -39.72
CA THR A 281 6.94 -19.40 -39.66
C THR A 281 7.76 -19.81 -38.43
N ASP A 282 7.10 -20.65 -37.62
CA ASP A 282 7.57 -21.68 -36.68
C ASP A 282 8.67 -21.37 -35.64
N HIS A 283 8.23 -21.36 -34.37
CA HIS A 283 9.01 -21.59 -33.15
C HIS A 283 10.16 -20.60 -32.85
N CYS A 284 9.81 -19.37 -32.49
CA CYS A 284 10.74 -18.54 -31.73
C CYS A 284 10.84 -19.09 -30.28
N PRO A 285 12.03 -19.50 -29.80
CA PRO A 285 12.17 -19.99 -28.44
C PRO A 285 11.80 -18.91 -27.42
N THR A 286 10.98 -19.28 -26.44
CA THR A 286 10.59 -18.38 -25.36
C THR A 286 11.58 -18.48 -24.21
N VAL A 287 12.10 -17.34 -23.74
CA VAL A 287 12.86 -17.25 -22.50
C VAL A 287 11.95 -16.76 -21.38
N GLY A 288 11.85 -17.55 -20.32
CA GLY A 288 11.14 -17.18 -19.10
C GLY A 288 12.01 -16.28 -18.22
N LEU A 289 11.42 -15.26 -17.58
CA LEU A 289 12.08 -14.42 -16.59
C LEU A 289 11.25 -14.44 -15.30
N LEU A 290 11.87 -14.78 -14.18
CA LEU A 290 11.21 -14.89 -12.88
C LEU A 290 11.81 -13.89 -11.90
N PHE A 291 10.97 -13.06 -11.27
CA PHE A 291 11.39 -12.05 -10.31
C PHE A 291 10.38 -11.89 -9.15
N TYR A 292 10.80 -11.25 -8.05
CA TYR A 292 9.90 -11.09 -6.89
C TYR A 292 8.79 -10.06 -7.14
N ARG A 293 7.58 -10.36 -6.65
CA ARG A 293 6.42 -9.46 -6.62
C ARG A 293 6.73 -8.12 -5.95
N SER A 294 7.62 -8.09 -4.97
CA SER A 294 8.04 -6.86 -4.27
C SER A 294 8.69 -5.83 -5.21
N HIS A 295 9.40 -6.27 -6.26
CA HIS A 295 9.93 -5.35 -7.28
C HIS A 295 8.81 -4.69 -8.08
N LEU A 296 7.77 -5.44 -8.44
CA LEU A 296 6.61 -4.90 -9.13
C LEU A 296 5.83 -3.91 -8.25
N LEU A 297 5.58 -4.27 -6.99
CA LEU A 297 4.89 -3.39 -6.05
C LEU A 297 5.65 -2.10 -5.73
N SER A 298 6.98 -2.15 -5.71
CA SER A 298 7.82 -0.96 -5.51
C SER A 298 8.10 -0.18 -6.78
N GLY A 299 7.69 -0.71 -7.94
CA GLY A 299 8.05 -0.13 -9.22
C GLY A 299 9.51 -0.34 -9.65
N ASN A 300 10.28 -1.10 -8.88
CA ASN A 300 11.66 -1.38 -9.18
C ASN A 300 11.80 -2.47 -10.26
N THR A 301 11.26 -2.21 -11.46
CA THR A 301 11.20 -3.16 -12.58
C THR A 301 12.19 -2.85 -13.70
N GLU A 302 12.95 -1.75 -13.62
CA GLU A 302 13.84 -1.32 -14.71
C GLU A 302 14.85 -2.41 -15.13
N PHE A 303 15.38 -3.19 -14.18
CA PHE A 303 16.27 -4.31 -14.49
C PHE A 303 15.55 -5.46 -15.22
N VAL A 304 14.28 -5.70 -14.91
CA VAL A 304 13.42 -6.68 -15.59
C VAL A 304 13.21 -6.22 -17.03
N ASP A 305 12.82 -4.96 -17.22
CA ASP A 305 12.61 -4.33 -18.52
C ASP A 305 13.88 -4.38 -19.38
N ALA A 306 15.05 -4.11 -18.78
CA ALA A 306 16.33 -4.18 -19.47
C ALA A 306 16.67 -5.60 -19.94
N ILE A 307 16.43 -6.63 -19.12
CA ILE A 307 16.63 -8.04 -19.51
C ILE A 307 15.69 -8.41 -20.66
N LEU A 308 14.41 -8.06 -20.55
CA LEU A 308 13.40 -8.33 -21.58
C LEU A 308 13.77 -7.67 -22.91
N ALA A 309 14.13 -6.38 -22.89
CA ALA A 309 14.53 -5.65 -24.08
C ALA A 309 15.75 -6.27 -24.76
N GLU A 310 16.75 -6.71 -24.00
CA GLU A 310 17.95 -7.36 -24.54
C GLU A 310 17.67 -8.74 -25.15
N LEU A 311 16.75 -9.51 -24.56
CA LEU A 311 16.31 -10.78 -25.14
C LEU A 311 15.52 -10.55 -26.44
N THR A 312 14.60 -9.58 -26.46
CA THR A 312 13.83 -9.23 -27.65
C THR A 312 14.73 -8.74 -28.79
N LYS A 313 15.76 -7.94 -28.51
CA LYS A 313 16.76 -7.50 -29.52
C LYS A 313 17.50 -8.68 -30.17
N ARG A 314 17.64 -9.80 -29.46
CA ARG A 314 18.24 -11.04 -29.98
C ARG A 314 17.23 -11.91 -30.74
N GLY A 315 16.01 -11.44 -30.94
CA GLY A 315 14.93 -12.16 -31.62
C GLY A 315 14.33 -13.29 -30.79
N LEU A 316 14.43 -13.23 -29.46
CA LEU A 316 13.83 -14.21 -28.55
C LEU A 316 12.46 -13.72 -28.08
N ALA A 317 11.51 -14.65 -27.95
CA ALA A 317 10.25 -14.39 -27.27
C ALA A 317 10.51 -14.36 -25.76
N THR A 318 9.81 -13.50 -25.03
CA THR A 318 10.05 -13.32 -23.59
C THR A 318 8.75 -13.47 -22.81
N ARG A 319 8.83 -14.10 -21.64
CA ARG A 319 7.71 -14.21 -20.70
C ARG A 319 8.21 -13.91 -19.29
N ALA A 320 7.90 -12.72 -18.79
CA ALA A 320 8.20 -12.37 -17.42
C ALA A 320 7.05 -12.77 -16.50
N VAL A 321 7.38 -13.40 -15.37
CA VAL A 321 6.44 -13.75 -14.31
C VAL A 321 6.98 -13.20 -13.00
N TYR A 322 6.12 -12.48 -12.28
CA TYR A 322 6.41 -12.08 -10.91
C TYR A 322 5.84 -13.10 -9.94
N THR A 323 6.47 -13.23 -8.77
CA THR A 323 6.02 -14.15 -7.73
C THR A 323 6.36 -13.67 -6.32
N GLN A 324 5.46 -13.88 -5.35
CA GLN A 324 5.82 -13.70 -3.94
C GLN A 324 6.79 -14.78 -3.46
N SER A 325 6.56 -16.03 -3.84
CA SER A 325 7.42 -17.18 -3.52
C SER A 325 7.10 -18.37 -4.43
N LEU A 326 7.94 -19.41 -4.44
CA LEU A 326 7.65 -20.65 -5.16
C LEU A 326 6.92 -21.71 -4.30
N LYS A 327 6.33 -21.30 -3.17
CA LYS A 327 5.69 -22.22 -2.22
C LYS A 327 4.25 -22.56 -2.57
N GLU A 328 3.54 -21.66 -3.25
CA GLU A 328 2.16 -21.90 -3.68
C GLU A 328 2.17 -22.79 -4.93
N CYS A 329 1.58 -23.98 -4.80
CA CYS A 329 1.52 -24.98 -5.85
C CYS A 329 0.07 -25.27 -6.28
N GLY A 330 -0.09 -25.57 -7.55
CA GLY A 330 -1.32 -26.12 -8.11
C GLY A 330 -1.59 -27.55 -7.65
N VAL A 331 -2.68 -28.12 -8.15
CA VAL A 331 -3.15 -29.48 -7.81
C VAL A 331 -2.13 -30.57 -8.21
N ASP A 332 -1.35 -30.30 -9.26
CA ASP A 332 -0.27 -31.17 -9.76
C ASP A 332 1.04 -31.03 -8.95
N GLY A 333 1.09 -30.17 -7.93
CA GLY A 333 2.29 -29.88 -7.15
C GLY A 333 3.27 -28.92 -7.84
N MET A 334 2.91 -28.41 -9.02
CA MET A 334 3.72 -27.43 -9.74
C MET A 334 3.54 -26.03 -9.14
N PRO A 335 4.60 -25.28 -8.84
CA PRO A 335 4.46 -23.90 -8.39
C PRO A 335 3.72 -23.05 -9.41
N VAL A 336 2.74 -22.27 -8.97
CA VAL A 336 1.86 -21.47 -9.84
C VAL A 336 2.65 -20.52 -10.74
N ALA A 337 3.70 -19.89 -10.21
CA ALA A 337 4.57 -19.02 -10.99
C ALA A 337 5.32 -19.74 -12.13
N LEU A 338 5.71 -21.00 -11.91
CA LEU A 338 6.38 -21.81 -12.93
C LEU A 338 5.38 -22.34 -13.96
N ASP A 339 4.13 -22.60 -13.53
CA ASP A 339 3.00 -22.92 -14.41
C ASP A 339 2.71 -21.77 -15.41
N LEU A 340 2.70 -20.53 -14.91
CA LEU A 340 2.58 -19.34 -15.76
C LEU A 340 3.72 -19.23 -16.78
N LEU A 341 4.94 -19.64 -16.41
CA LEU A 341 6.07 -19.68 -17.33
C LEU A 341 5.93 -20.73 -18.44
N ARG A 342 5.16 -21.81 -18.27
CA ARG A 342 4.90 -22.82 -19.31
C ARG A 342 3.63 -22.59 -20.13
N THR A 343 2.83 -21.58 -19.80
CA THR A 343 1.56 -21.33 -20.49
C THR A 343 1.80 -21.07 -21.98
N GLY A 344 1.26 -21.95 -22.84
CA GLY A 344 1.59 -22.03 -24.26
C GLY A 344 2.72 -23.03 -24.52
N ASP A 345 3.94 -22.53 -24.65
CA ASP A 345 5.15 -23.36 -24.88
C ASP A 345 6.04 -23.40 -23.63
N VAL A 346 6.69 -24.55 -23.42
CA VAL A 346 7.76 -24.71 -22.43
C VAL A 346 8.91 -23.75 -22.79
N PRO A 347 9.40 -22.94 -21.83
CA PRO A 347 10.48 -22.01 -22.11
C PRO A 347 11.76 -22.76 -22.49
N ALA A 348 12.49 -22.27 -23.48
CA ALA A 348 13.78 -22.82 -23.90
C ALA A 348 14.90 -22.53 -22.89
N ALA A 349 14.71 -21.53 -22.03
CA ALA A 349 15.56 -21.20 -20.89
C ALA A 349 14.77 -20.35 -19.89
N ILE A 350 15.16 -20.41 -18.63
CA ILE A 350 14.57 -19.59 -17.56
C ILE A 350 15.67 -18.77 -16.92
N ILE A 351 15.48 -17.47 -16.83
CA ILE A 351 16.30 -16.57 -16.03
C ILE A 351 15.58 -16.35 -14.71
N SER A 352 16.20 -16.74 -13.60
CA SER A 352 15.68 -16.51 -12.25
C SER A 352 16.47 -15.41 -11.58
N THR A 353 15.78 -14.39 -11.05
CA THR A 353 16.39 -13.38 -10.18
C THR A 353 16.01 -13.56 -8.71
N LEU A 354 15.38 -14.68 -8.35
CA LEU A 354 15.00 -14.98 -6.98
C LEU A 354 16.22 -15.37 -6.17
N SER A 355 16.41 -14.77 -4.98
CA SER A 355 17.59 -14.98 -4.14
C SER A 355 17.64 -16.33 -3.42
N PHE A 356 16.67 -17.22 -3.63
CA PHE A 356 16.74 -18.56 -3.06
C PHE A 356 17.85 -19.34 -3.79
N ALA A 357 18.89 -19.74 -3.03
CA ALA A 357 19.68 -20.89 -3.39
C ALA A 357 18.73 -22.03 -3.73
N LEU A 358 18.99 -22.76 -4.82
CA LEU A 358 18.28 -23.99 -5.17
C LEU A 358 18.45 -25.06 -4.05
N GLY A 359 17.83 -24.87 -2.89
CA GLY A 359 17.56 -25.93 -1.92
C GLY A 359 16.44 -26.83 -2.47
N ASP A 360 15.44 -27.16 -1.65
CA ASP A 360 14.25 -27.91 -2.12
C ASP A 360 13.52 -27.25 -3.31
N GLY A 361 13.80 -25.97 -3.61
CA GLY A 361 13.34 -25.28 -4.83
C GLY A 361 13.98 -25.78 -6.14
N GLY A 362 15.10 -26.50 -6.11
CA GLY A 362 15.63 -27.18 -7.30
C GLY A 362 14.67 -28.25 -7.84
N ALA A 363 13.91 -28.90 -6.96
CA ALA A 363 12.87 -29.86 -7.35
C ALA A 363 11.68 -29.18 -8.06
N ALA A 364 11.38 -27.92 -7.72
CA ALA A 364 10.36 -27.14 -8.41
C ALA A 364 10.76 -26.83 -9.86
N PHE A 365 12.02 -26.45 -10.09
CA PHE A 365 12.53 -26.24 -11.45
C PHE A 365 12.77 -27.55 -12.21
N ALA A 366 13.04 -28.67 -11.54
CA ALA A 366 13.23 -29.97 -12.19
C ALA A 366 12.00 -30.45 -12.97
N GLN A 367 10.81 -29.92 -12.65
CA GLN A 367 9.58 -30.18 -13.41
C GLN A 367 9.54 -29.43 -14.75
N LEU A 368 10.40 -28.42 -14.93
CA LEU A 368 10.60 -27.70 -16.19
C LEU A 368 11.85 -28.28 -16.86
N ASP A 369 11.66 -28.94 -18.00
CA ASP A 369 12.75 -29.46 -18.83
C ASP A 369 13.48 -28.33 -19.59
N ALA A 370 13.97 -27.34 -18.84
CA ALA A 370 14.57 -26.11 -19.34
C ALA A 370 15.79 -25.71 -18.49
N PRO A 371 16.88 -25.22 -19.10
CA PRO A 371 18.03 -24.70 -18.36
C PRO A 371 17.63 -23.46 -17.54
N VAL A 372 18.02 -23.45 -16.26
CA VAL A 372 17.81 -22.31 -15.35
C VAL A 372 19.11 -21.55 -15.17
N ILE A 373 19.08 -20.27 -15.50
CA ILE A 373 20.17 -19.30 -15.37
C ILE A 373 19.86 -18.40 -14.18
N GLN A 374 20.70 -18.46 -13.16
CA GLN A 374 20.56 -17.58 -12.00
C GLN A 374 21.18 -16.20 -12.31
N ALA A 375 20.36 -15.17 -12.33
CA ALA A 375 20.77 -13.78 -12.45
C ALA A 375 20.69 -13.10 -11.08
N ILE A 376 21.83 -12.93 -10.41
CA ILE A 376 21.90 -12.41 -9.05
C ILE A 376 21.77 -10.88 -9.07
N THR A 377 20.79 -10.36 -8.34
CA THR A 377 20.66 -8.93 -8.03
C THR A 377 21.56 -8.59 -6.84
N ALA A 378 22.76 -8.07 -7.13
CA ALA A 378 23.72 -7.73 -6.09
C ALA A 378 23.16 -6.68 -5.11
N SER A 379 23.46 -6.83 -3.83
CA SER A 379 23.06 -5.89 -2.77
C SER A 379 23.95 -4.64 -2.69
N SER A 380 25.08 -4.66 -3.41
CA SER A 380 26.02 -3.54 -3.50
C SER A 380 25.80 -2.68 -4.75
N ASP A 381 26.17 -1.40 -4.68
CA ASP A 381 26.13 -0.54 -5.85
C ASP A 381 27.14 -1.00 -6.92
N HIS A 382 26.88 -0.61 -8.18
CA HIS A 382 27.70 -1.03 -9.32
C HIS A 382 29.17 -0.62 -9.20
N ALA A 383 29.47 0.55 -8.63
CA ALA A 383 30.86 1.01 -8.46
C ALA A 383 31.60 0.21 -7.38
N ALA A 384 30.93 -0.17 -6.30
CA ALA A 384 31.44 -1.06 -5.27
C ALA A 384 31.69 -2.46 -5.84
N TRP A 385 30.75 -3.00 -6.61
CA TRP A 385 30.90 -4.29 -7.30
C TRP A 385 32.09 -4.29 -8.27
N GLN A 386 32.24 -3.27 -9.13
CA GLN A 386 33.35 -3.16 -10.07
C GLN A 386 34.73 -3.07 -9.39
N ARG A 387 34.81 -2.43 -8.23
CA ARG A 387 36.06 -2.29 -7.46
C ARG A 387 36.38 -3.53 -6.62
N ASN A 388 35.39 -4.36 -6.34
CA ASN A 388 35.58 -5.57 -5.56
C ASN A 388 36.09 -6.70 -6.47
N GLY A 389 37.35 -7.14 -6.28
CA GLY A 389 37.92 -8.25 -7.06
C GLY A 389 37.20 -9.58 -6.90
N ARG A 390 36.30 -9.71 -5.91
CA ARG A 390 35.43 -10.88 -5.72
C ARG A 390 34.06 -10.73 -6.42
N GLY A 391 33.74 -9.53 -6.92
CA GLY A 391 32.42 -9.16 -7.42
C GLY A 391 31.38 -9.12 -6.30
N LEU A 392 30.76 -10.26 -6.02
CA LEU A 392 29.69 -10.39 -5.03
C LEU A 392 30.20 -10.30 -3.59
N GLY A 393 29.38 -9.71 -2.72
CA GLY A 393 29.61 -9.69 -1.28
C GLY A 393 29.35 -11.05 -0.63
N PRO A 394 29.78 -11.27 0.62
CA PRO A 394 29.53 -12.53 1.33
C PRO A 394 28.05 -12.90 1.42
N LEU A 395 27.17 -11.90 1.60
CA LEU A 395 25.71 -12.11 1.67
C LEU A 395 25.13 -12.59 0.34
N ASP A 396 25.52 -12.00 -0.79
CA ASP A 396 25.01 -12.37 -2.11
C ASP A 396 25.61 -13.70 -2.63
N THR A 397 26.74 -14.12 -2.04
CA THR A 397 27.44 -15.36 -2.41
C THR A 397 26.91 -16.57 -1.64
N ALA A 398 26.47 -16.36 -0.39
CA ALA A 398 25.88 -17.39 0.45
C ALA A 398 24.45 -17.71 0.00
#